data_AF-A0A382ZLF2-F1
#
_entry.id   AF-A0A382ZLF2-F1
#
_cell.length_a   1.000
_cell.length_b   1.000
_cell.length_c   1.000
_cell.angle_alpha   90.00
_cell.angle_beta   90.00
_cell.angle_gamma   90.00
#
_symmetry.space_group_name_H-M   'P 1'
#
loop_
_entity.id
_entity.type
_entity.pdbx_description
1 polymer ?
#
loop_
_entity_poly.entity_id
_entity_poly.type
_entity_poly.pdbx_seq_one_letter_code
_entity_poly.pdbx_strand_id
1 'polypeptide(L)'
;MKNICEWDNCNESGEFKAPLEKDNSRKYRWLCEEHIKLFNKNWNYFDGMHQNEIEDFLKSDLTWHRPTQRFGSSDNFFNILWNNALNDKFAFFKQEKITNSLGDRKLNEKDKDAFIIMGLELNASWPIIQKKFKTLVKKFHPDRNA
;
A
#
# COMPACT_ATOMS: atom_id res chain seq x y z
N MET A 1 -39.75 3.93 -8.39
CA MET A 1 -39.92 2.71 -9.23
C MET A 1 -39.51 1.52 -8.39
N LYS A 2 -40.32 0.45 -8.37
CA LYS A 2 -39.93 -0.82 -7.76
C LYS A 2 -39.15 -1.62 -8.81
N ASN A 3 -38.06 -2.26 -8.41
CA ASN A 3 -37.34 -3.18 -9.28
C ASN A 3 -38.06 -4.53 -9.27
N ILE A 4 -38.10 -5.20 -10.41
CA ILE A 4 -38.64 -6.56 -10.54
C ILE A 4 -37.46 -7.52 -10.44
N CYS A 5 -37.68 -8.70 -9.87
CA CYS A 5 -36.68 -9.75 -9.81
C CYS A 5 -36.17 -10.12 -11.21
N GLU A 6 -34.86 -10.07 -11.42
CA GLU A 6 -34.20 -10.39 -12.69
C GLU A 6 -33.92 -11.90 -12.86
N TRP A 7 -34.68 -12.74 -12.15
CA TRP A 7 -34.56 -14.19 -12.28
C TRP A 7 -35.56 -14.71 -13.32
N ASP A 8 -35.21 -15.78 -14.02
CA ASP A 8 -36.01 -16.32 -15.11
C ASP A 8 -37.46 -16.59 -14.67
N ASN A 9 -38.41 -15.97 -15.38
CA ASN A 9 -39.85 -16.06 -15.13
C ASN A 9 -40.31 -15.65 -13.72
N CYS A 10 -39.59 -14.73 -13.05
CA CYS A 10 -40.01 -14.19 -11.76
C CYS A 10 -40.61 -12.78 -11.88
N ASN A 11 -41.81 -12.58 -11.33
CA ASN A 11 -42.50 -11.29 -11.30
C ASN A 11 -42.54 -10.64 -9.90
N GLU A 12 -41.78 -11.17 -8.95
CA GLU A 12 -41.71 -10.66 -7.57
C GLU A 12 -40.88 -9.37 -7.47
N SER A 13 -41.05 -8.66 -6.35
CA SER A 13 -40.27 -7.45 -6.03
C SER A 13 -38.78 -7.79 -5.81
N GLY A 14 -37.89 -7.14 -6.57
CA GLY A 14 -36.44 -7.28 -6.45
C GLY A 14 -35.84 -6.28 -5.48
N GLU A 15 -35.62 -6.69 -4.23
CA GLU A 15 -35.12 -5.82 -3.16
C GLU A 15 -33.63 -6.03 -2.86
N PHE A 16 -33.09 -7.20 -3.23
CA PHE A 16 -31.72 -7.60 -2.89
C PHE A 16 -30.79 -7.49 -4.10
N LYS A 17 -29.55 -7.06 -3.88
CA LYS A 17 -28.53 -6.99 -4.92
C LYS A 17 -27.65 -8.24 -4.90
N ALA A 18 -27.45 -8.85 -6.06
CA ALA A 18 -26.46 -9.90 -6.27
C ALA A 18 -25.41 -9.46 -7.30
N PRO A 19 -24.11 -9.70 -7.04
CA PRO A 19 -23.05 -9.41 -8.01
C PRO A 19 -23.22 -10.27 -9.27
N LEU A 20 -22.90 -9.69 -10.43
CA LEU A 20 -22.83 -10.42 -11.69
C LEU A 20 -21.45 -11.04 -11.93
N GLU A 21 -20.41 -10.39 -11.41
CA GLU A 21 -19.02 -10.80 -11.54
C GLU A 21 -18.35 -10.74 -10.16
N LYS A 22 -17.33 -11.58 -9.93
CA LYS A 22 -16.60 -11.68 -8.66
C LYS A 22 -15.96 -10.36 -8.20
N ASP A 23 -15.29 -9.65 -9.10
CA ASP A 23 -14.42 -8.54 -8.75
C ASP A 23 -15.08 -7.20 -9.00
N ASN A 24 -15.35 -6.46 -7.91
CA ASN A 24 -15.60 -5.01 -7.82
C ASN A 24 -16.42 -4.39 -8.97
N SER A 25 -17.29 -5.19 -9.58
CA SER A 25 -18.15 -4.76 -10.65
C SER A 25 -19.27 -4.00 -9.96
N ARG A 26 -19.43 -2.72 -10.26
CA ARG A 26 -20.61 -1.95 -9.84
C ARG A 26 -21.89 -2.45 -10.55
N LYS A 27 -21.83 -3.63 -11.18
CA LYS A 27 -22.88 -4.31 -11.90
C LYS A 27 -23.50 -5.34 -10.96
N TYR A 28 -24.80 -5.21 -10.75
CA TYR A 28 -25.57 -6.11 -9.92
C TYR A 28 -26.91 -6.35 -10.59
N ARG A 29 -27.50 -7.51 -10.28
CA ARG A 29 -28.89 -7.82 -10.58
C ARG A 29 -29.75 -7.68 -9.33
N TRP A 30 -31.00 -7.28 -9.51
CA TRP A 30 -31.98 -7.22 -8.44
C TRP A 30 -32.75 -8.54 -8.33
N LEU A 31 -32.79 -9.11 -7.13
CA LEU A 31 -33.44 -10.39 -6.84
C LEU A 31 -34.44 -10.26 -5.70
N CYS A 32 -35.48 -11.09 -5.72
CA CYS A 32 -36.37 -11.28 -4.58
C CYS A 32 -35.71 -12.15 -3.49
N GLU A 33 -36.37 -12.30 -2.34
CA GLU A 33 -35.83 -13.03 -1.19
C GLU A 33 -35.53 -14.51 -1.50
N GLU A 34 -36.37 -15.18 -2.29
CA GLU A 34 -36.17 -16.58 -2.65
C GLU A 34 -34.95 -16.75 -3.57
N HIS A 35 -34.84 -15.90 -4.59
CA HIS A 35 -33.76 -15.99 -5.57
C HIS A 35 -32.41 -15.52 -5.04
N ILE A 36 -32.35 -14.57 -4.11
CA ILE A 36 -31.08 -14.21 -3.48
C ILE A 36 -30.54 -15.37 -2.61
N LYS A 37 -31.42 -16.12 -1.93
CA LYS A 37 -31.02 -17.33 -1.18
C LYS A 37 -30.48 -18.40 -2.12
N LEU A 38 -31.16 -18.64 -3.24
CA LEU A 38 -30.71 -19.60 -4.25
C LEU A 38 -29.37 -19.18 -4.88
N PHE A 39 -29.22 -17.88 -5.18
CA PHE A 39 -27.98 -17.31 -5.68
C PHE A 39 -26.84 -17.52 -4.69
N ASN A 40 -26.99 -17.09 -3.44
CA ASN A 40 -25.95 -17.21 -2.42
C ASN A 40 -25.55 -18.67 -2.15
N LYS A 41 -26.50 -19.62 -2.27
CA LYS A 41 -26.21 -21.04 -2.13
C LYS A 41 -25.33 -21.59 -3.26
N ASN A 42 -25.52 -21.10 -4.48
CA ASN A 42 -24.80 -21.55 -5.66
C ASN A 42 -23.57 -20.70 -5.99
N TRP A 43 -23.42 -19.54 -5.35
CA TRP A 43 -22.33 -18.61 -5.62
C TRP A 43 -21.04 -19.06 -4.95
N ASN A 44 -20.03 -19.35 -5.78
CA ASN A 44 -18.68 -19.59 -5.33
C ASN A 44 -17.76 -18.50 -5.86
N TYR A 45 -17.23 -17.67 -4.96
CA TYR A 45 -16.32 -16.57 -5.32
C TYR A 45 -15.03 -17.07 -5.99
N PHE A 46 -14.54 -18.24 -5.57
CA PHE A 46 -13.28 -18.83 -6.04
C PHE A 46 -13.47 -19.77 -7.24
N ASP A 47 -14.65 -19.79 -7.86
CA ASP A 47 -14.90 -20.63 -9.03
C ASP A 47 -13.97 -20.23 -10.19
N GLY A 48 -13.28 -21.22 -10.75
CA GLY A 48 -12.26 -21.03 -11.79
C GLY A 48 -10.90 -20.49 -11.32
N MET A 49 -10.67 -20.29 -10.02
CA MET A 49 -9.33 -19.95 -9.49
C MET A 49 -8.49 -21.20 -9.22
N HIS A 50 -7.19 -21.10 -9.46
CA HIS A 50 -6.23 -22.13 -9.05
C HIS A 50 -5.94 -22.05 -7.55
N GLN A 51 -5.51 -23.17 -6.96
CA GLN A 51 -5.17 -23.26 -5.53
C GLN A 51 -4.21 -22.15 -5.08
N ASN A 52 -3.18 -21.84 -5.89
CA ASN A 52 -2.22 -20.78 -5.57
C ASN A 52 -2.89 -19.40 -5.50
N GLU A 53 -3.85 -19.11 -6.38
CA GLU A 53 -4.56 -17.83 -6.39
C GLU A 53 -5.46 -17.68 -5.17
N ILE A 54 -6.11 -18.78 -4.74
CA ILE A 54 -6.90 -18.82 -3.51
C ILE A 54 -5.99 -18.58 -2.29
N GLU A 55 -4.84 -19.25 -2.23
CA GLU A 55 -3.87 -19.05 -1.15
C GLU A 55 -3.33 -17.62 -1.10
N ASP A 56 -3.05 -17.03 -2.25
CA ASP A 56 -2.55 -15.66 -2.33
C ASP A 56 -3.64 -14.65 -1.94
N PHE A 57 -4.90 -14.89 -2.30
CA PHE A 57 -6.05 -14.12 -1.83
C PHE A 57 -6.14 -14.17 -0.30
N LEU A 58 -6.14 -15.37 0.30
CA LEU A 58 -6.18 -15.56 1.76
C LEU A 58 -4.98 -14.94 2.49
N LYS A 59 -3.78 -15.02 1.91
CA LYS A 59 -2.59 -14.34 2.47
C LYS A 59 -2.75 -12.83 2.44
N SER A 60 -3.33 -12.29 1.36
CA SER A 60 -3.52 -10.85 1.21
C SER A 60 -4.64 -10.28 2.10
N ASP A 61 -5.61 -11.10 2.54
CA ASP A 61 -6.62 -10.69 3.53
C ASP A 61 -5.97 -10.20 4.84
N LEU A 62 -4.84 -10.80 5.24
CA LEU A 62 -4.08 -10.41 6.42
C LEU A 62 -3.62 -8.94 6.37
N THR A 63 -3.43 -8.39 5.18
CA THR A 63 -2.97 -7.02 4.95
C THR A 63 -4.06 -6.12 4.38
N TRP A 64 -5.33 -6.55 4.42
CA TRP A 64 -6.45 -5.85 3.78
C TRP A 64 -6.21 -5.61 2.28
N HIS A 65 -5.60 -6.59 1.61
CA HIS A 65 -5.14 -6.52 0.22
C HIS A 65 -4.23 -5.32 -0.09
N ARG A 66 -3.61 -4.72 0.92
CA ARG A 66 -2.63 -3.65 0.69
C ARG A 66 -1.30 -4.25 0.26
N PRO A 67 -0.65 -3.68 -0.77
CA PRO A 67 0.64 -4.16 -1.22
C PRO A 67 1.68 -3.97 -0.10
N THR A 68 2.39 -5.05 0.25
CA THR A 68 3.46 -5.05 1.25
C THR A 68 4.78 -5.43 0.62
N GLN A 69 5.87 -4.77 1.03
CA GLN A 69 7.22 -5.12 0.61
C GLN A 69 7.88 -6.01 1.65
N ARG A 70 8.62 -7.03 1.20
CA ARG A 70 9.47 -7.83 2.09
C ARG A 70 10.58 -6.94 2.65
N PHE A 71 10.88 -7.07 3.94
CA PHE A 71 11.91 -6.27 4.61
C PHE A 71 13.28 -6.35 3.92
N GLY A 72 13.67 -7.53 3.41
CA GLY A 72 14.93 -7.74 2.69
C GLY A 72 14.91 -7.47 1.18
N SER A 73 13.80 -6.97 0.60
CA SER A 73 13.74 -6.71 -0.85
C SER A 73 14.70 -5.59 -1.25
N SER A 74 15.38 -5.73 -2.39
CA SER A 74 16.26 -4.69 -2.96
C SER A 74 15.52 -3.36 -3.13
N ASP A 75 14.21 -3.44 -3.39
CA ASP A 75 13.34 -2.31 -3.70
C ASP A 75 12.68 -1.74 -2.43
N ASN A 76 13.05 -2.24 -1.24
CA ASN A 76 12.62 -1.66 0.02
C ASN A 76 13.25 -0.26 0.16
N PHE A 77 12.42 0.73 0.50
CA PHE A 77 12.83 2.10 0.83
C PHE A 77 14.09 2.14 1.71
N PHE A 78 14.17 1.31 2.76
CA PHE A 78 15.32 1.29 3.67
C PHE A 78 16.61 0.81 2.99
N ASN A 79 16.54 -0.20 2.12
CA ASN A 79 17.71 -0.68 1.37
C ASN A 79 18.19 0.37 0.37
N ILE A 80 17.28 1.01 -0.36
CA ILE A 80 17.58 2.10 -1.30
C ILE A 80 18.22 3.29 -0.55
N LEU A 81 17.62 3.71 0.56
CA LEU A 81 18.12 4.81 1.39
C LEU A 81 19.52 4.50 1.95
N TRP A 82 19.71 3.30 2.49
CA TRP A 82 20.98 2.92 3.11
C TRP A 82 22.10 2.83 2.06
N ASN A 83 21.86 2.19 0.93
CA ASN A 83 22.86 2.00 -0.12
C ASN A 83 23.24 3.30 -0.84
N ASN A 84 22.28 4.19 -1.08
CA ASN A 84 22.52 5.40 -1.89
C ASN A 84 22.89 6.63 -1.07
N ALA A 85 22.17 6.88 0.03
CA ALA A 85 22.29 8.15 0.76
C ALA A 85 23.16 8.04 2.02
N LEU A 86 23.13 6.91 2.72
CA LEU A 86 23.73 6.81 4.06
C LEU A 86 25.09 6.12 4.09
N ASN A 87 25.44 5.35 3.06
CA ASN A 87 26.67 4.56 3.00
C ASN A 87 27.77 5.32 2.23
N ASP A 88 28.60 6.06 2.96
CA ASP A 88 29.77 6.76 2.42
C ASP A 88 30.82 5.82 1.79
N LYS A 89 30.73 4.50 2.02
CA LYS A 89 31.67 3.53 1.42
C LYS A 89 31.63 3.51 -0.11
N PHE A 90 30.54 3.91 -0.75
CA PHE A 90 30.46 4.03 -2.21
C PHE A 90 30.71 5.45 -2.73
N ALA A 91 30.70 6.47 -1.86
CA ALA A 91 31.08 7.83 -2.20
C ALA A 91 32.62 7.99 -2.32
N PHE A 92 33.40 7.10 -1.69
CA PHE A 92 34.87 7.11 -1.79
C PHE A 92 35.42 6.76 -3.19
N PHE A 93 34.62 6.14 -4.07
CA PHE A 93 35.02 5.79 -5.44
C PHE A 93 34.36 6.62 -6.54
N LYS A 94 33.37 7.45 -6.22
CA LYS A 94 32.72 8.36 -7.18
C LYS A 94 33.04 9.80 -6.83
N GLN A 95 34.31 10.15 -6.99
CA GLN A 95 34.77 11.53 -7.02
C GLN A 95 34.44 12.14 -8.39
N GLU A 96 33.16 12.11 -8.78
CA GLU A 96 32.66 13.00 -9.82
C GLU A 96 32.07 14.22 -9.14
N LYS A 97 32.70 15.37 -9.43
CA LYS A 97 32.28 16.70 -8.99
C LYS A 97 30.81 16.93 -9.34
N ILE A 98 29.90 16.64 -8.42
CA ILE A 98 28.56 17.22 -8.46
C ILE A 98 28.66 18.60 -7.82
N THR A 99 29.21 19.55 -8.56
CA THR A 99 28.97 20.97 -8.35
C THR A 99 27.55 21.27 -8.84
N ASN A 100 26.54 20.74 -8.15
CA ASN A 100 25.19 21.26 -8.28
C ASN A 100 24.98 22.16 -7.08
N SER A 101 24.89 23.46 -7.36
CA SER A 101 24.46 24.48 -6.43
C SER A 101 23.23 23.96 -5.66
N LEU A 102 23.40 23.70 -4.36
CA LEU A 102 22.32 23.56 -3.38
C LEU A 102 21.58 24.91 -3.13
N GLY A 103 21.76 25.89 -4.02
CA GLY A 103 20.96 27.11 -4.04
C GLY A 103 19.60 26.81 -4.67
N ASP A 104 18.55 26.97 -3.89
CA ASP A 104 17.14 27.00 -4.30
C ASP A 104 16.45 25.69 -4.71
N ARG A 105 16.75 24.56 -4.07
CA ARG A 105 15.70 23.56 -3.89
C ARG A 105 14.70 24.09 -2.87
N LYS A 106 13.60 24.70 -3.35
CA LYS A 106 12.48 25.10 -2.51
C LYS A 106 11.95 23.88 -1.76
N LEU A 107 12.16 23.85 -0.44
CA LEU A 107 11.62 22.83 0.44
C LEU A 107 10.08 22.86 0.37
N ASN A 108 9.48 21.71 0.11
CA ASN A 108 8.03 21.56 0.17
C ASN A 108 7.55 21.61 1.63
N GLU A 109 6.25 21.78 1.88
CA GLU A 109 5.66 21.77 3.23
C GLU A 109 6.03 20.49 3.99
N LYS A 110 5.94 19.34 3.30
CA LYS A 110 6.34 18.04 3.87
C LYS A 110 7.81 17.98 4.30
N ASP A 111 8.70 18.66 3.57
CA ASP A 111 10.12 18.69 3.93
C ASP A 111 10.32 19.51 5.21
N LYS A 112 9.63 20.66 5.32
CA LYS A 112 9.66 21.50 6.52
C LYS A 112 9.13 20.74 7.75
N ASP A 113 8.02 20.02 7.58
CA ASP A 113 7.47 19.16 8.64
C ASP A 113 8.48 18.09 9.06
N ALA A 114 9.18 17.47 8.11
CA ALA A 114 10.22 16.50 8.42
C ALA A 114 11.38 17.10 9.23
N PHE A 115 11.84 18.31 8.90
CA PHE A 115 12.86 19.02 9.70
C PHE A 115 12.38 19.29 11.13
N ILE A 116 11.11 19.70 11.31
CA ILE A 116 10.49 19.93 12.62
C ILE A 116 10.43 18.62 13.42
N ILE A 117 9.96 17.52 12.81
CA ILE A 117 9.87 16.20 13.43
C ILE A 117 11.27 15.70 13.86
N MET A 118 12.28 15.92 13.03
CA MET A 118 13.66 15.55 13.34
C MET A 118 14.31 16.50 14.36
N GLY A 119 13.72 17.67 14.64
CA GLY A 119 14.30 18.71 15.48
C GLY A 119 15.57 19.30 14.89
N LEU A 120 15.52 19.66 13.61
CA LEU A 120 16.61 20.26 12.83
C LEU A 120 16.19 21.61 12.24
N GLU A 121 17.16 22.49 12.02
CA GLU A 121 16.95 23.76 11.32
C GLU A 121 16.82 23.56 9.81
N LEU A 122 16.05 24.41 9.13
CA LEU A 122 15.77 24.32 7.68
C LEU A 122 17.01 24.49 6.79
N ASN A 123 18.09 25.04 7.33
CA ASN A 123 19.38 25.26 6.66
C ASN A 123 20.43 24.19 7.06
N ALA A 124 20.04 23.11 7.75
CA ALA A 124 20.98 22.11 8.23
C ALA A 124 21.73 21.43 7.07
N SER A 125 23.05 21.26 7.24
CA SER A 125 23.88 20.58 6.25
C SER A 125 23.64 19.06 6.25
N TRP A 126 23.89 18.42 5.11
CA TRP A 126 23.73 16.97 4.94
C TRP A 126 24.39 16.12 6.04
N PRO A 127 25.64 16.40 6.48
CA PRO A 127 26.27 15.63 7.56
C PRO A 127 25.51 15.69 8.90
N ILE A 128 24.90 16.84 9.21
CA ILE A 128 24.12 17.05 10.44
C ILE A 128 22.82 16.23 10.36
N ILE A 129 22.14 16.28 9.21
CA ILE A 129 20.93 15.50 8.94
C ILE A 129 21.22 14.00 9.07
N GLN A 130 22.28 13.51 8.43
CA GLN A 130 22.70 12.10 8.46
C GLN A 130 23.01 11.64 9.89
N LYS A 131 23.73 12.46 10.68
CA LYS A 131 24.05 12.15 12.09
C LYS A 131 22.78 12.05 12.93
N LYS A 132 21.89 13.04 12.82
CA LYS A 132 20.62 13.06 13.57
C LYS A 132 19.74 11.87 13.23
N PHE A 133 19.62 11.55 11.93
CA PHE A 133 18.89 10.35 11.47
C PHE A 133 19.46 9.08 12.08
N LYS A 134 20.78 8.85 12.01
CA LYS A 134 21.44 7.68 12.61
C LYS A 134 21.20 7.59 14.12
N THR A 135 21.18 8.72 14.84
CA THR A 135 20.86 8.74 16.27
C THR A 135 19.41 8.35 16.55
N LEU A 136 18.45 8.89 15.78
CA LEU A 136 17.03 8.58 15.93
C LEU A 136 16.74 7.11 15.61
N VAL A 137 17.28 6.58 14.52
CA VAL A 137 17.15 5.15 14.16
C VAL A 137 17.67 4.27 15.28
N LYS A 138 18.84 4.56 15.86
CA LYS A 138 19.37 3.78 16.99
C LYS A 138 18.50 3.90 18.25
N LYS A 139 17.84 5.04 18.47
CA LYS A 139 16.97 5.26 19.63
C LYS A 139 15.63 4.53 19.48
N PHE A 140 15.05 4.55 18.28
CA PHE A 140 13.72 4.00 17.98
C PHE A 140 13.77 2.66 17.26
N HIS A 141 14.91 1.96 17.30
CA HIS A 141 15.04 0.66 16.66
C HIS A 141 14.09 -0.35 17.35
N PRO A 142 13.25 -1.08 16.61
CA PRO A 142 12.30 -2.03 17.20
C PRO A 142 13.00 -3.08 18.07
N ASP A 143 14.17 -3.59 17.65
CA ASP A 143 14.95 -4.56 18.47
C ASP A 143 15.38 -4.04 19.85
N ARG A 144 15.43 -2.71 20.07
CA ARG A 144 15.81 -2.13 21.37
C ARG A 144 14.62 -1.75 22.24
N ASN A 145 13.43 -1.58 21.63
CA ASN A 145 12.23 -1.08 22.29
C ASN A 145 11.04 -2.04 22.10
N ALA A 146 11.32 -3.33 21.91
CA ALA A 146 10.31 -4.38 21.80
C ALA A 146 9.58 -4.58 23.15
#